data_AF-A0A6N6T9P1-F1
#
_entry.id   AF-A0A6N6T9P1-F1
#
_cell.length_a   1.000
_cell.length_b   1.000
_cell.length_c   1.000
_cell.angle_alpha   90.00
_cell.angle_beta   90.00
_cell.angle_gamma   90.00
#
_symmetry.space_group_name_H-M   'P 1'
#
loop_
_entity.id
_entity.type
_entity.pdbx_description
1 polymer ?
#
loop_
_entity_poly.entity_id
_entity_poly.type
_entity_poly.pdbx_seq_one_letter_code
_entity_poly.pdbx_strand_id
1 'polypeptide(L)'
;MNTEKETVIDPAIIPGCWVRHWKFGIGRVIERIDQGDFPEERLPRALVDFTNQGSKWLVLKFARLEVLQDIPYTTQIVQPSPVLPPSSTTKKPLSDYALDSRHAPLLAVFLRQLANRILAGELPNPTILLRIRQTKLSGYARLRFRLFLIEHIHAQRAARGDHTAINYLRRAKQLIRQRMSNLTDDTFARNSKSSALVAEWLRSLQKGSKRLSHYCSRRTGQDIELLGVEFLIGSLGADYLFCIYWICRQNDLRFRFSLEAVPKLLFLADFWERFGHWHGVPRPSRYRQLRSILRNVADKFSNSAEHYHCMWCALNPNQVEIDLLTGKVTPEPFAILRNEILAGMCLDTLALNIKTLGIRLESAIFLLVPTNRPNWNGFDVIVTATTDTSRTISVKYES
;
A
#
# COMPACT_ATOMS: atom_id res chain seq x y z
N MET A 1 30.03 10.42 -15.16
CA MET A 1 30.85 9.47 -14.37
C MET A 1 31.03 10.09 -12.99
N ASN A 2 30.27 9.62 -12.00
CA ASN A 2 30.58 9.93 -10.60
C ASN A 2 31.52 8.83 -10.13
N THR A 3 32.77 9.16 -9.87
CA THR A 3 33.69 8.32 -9.11
C THR A 3 33.09 8.13 -7.73
N GLU A 4 32.42 7.00 -7.51
CA GLU A 4 32.10 6.54 -6.16
C GLU A 4 33.43 6.41 -5.42
N LYS A 5 33.69 7.33 -4.49
CA LYS A 5 34.82 7.23 -3.58
C LYS A 5 34.72 5.87 -2.91
N GLU A 6 35.71 5.00 -3.16
CA GLU A 6 35.88 3.78 -2.38
C GLU A 6 36.01 4.19 -0.92
N THR A 7 34.99 3.87 -0.12
CA THR A 7 35.05 4.10 1.32
C THR A 7 35.93 3.01 1.93
N VAL A 8 37.02 3.46 2.57
CA VAL A 8 37.85 2.62 3.43
C VAL A 8 36.93 1.98 4.48
N ILE A 9 36.97 0.66 4.59
CA ILE A 9 36.19 -0.05 5.60
C ILE A 9 36.81 0.28 6.95
N ASP A 10 36.03 0.91 7.83
CA ASP A 10 36.49 1.26 9.17
C ASP A 10 36.69 -0.04 9.99
N PRO A 11 37.92 -0.34 10.44
CA PRO A 11 38.20 -1.54 11.24
C PRO A 11 37.44 -1.55 12.57
N ALA A 12 36.97 -0.40 13.06
CA ALA A 12 36.22 -0.29 14.32
C ALA A 12 34.78 -0.81 14.25
N ILE A 13 34.28 -1.19 13.06
CA ILE A 13 32.96 -1.82 12.91
C ILE A 13 33.07 -3.30 13.31
N ILE A 14 32.89 -3.58 14.61
CA ILE A 14 32.95 -4.93 15.20
C ILE A 14 31.62 -5.29 15.90
N PRO A 15 31.31 -6.58 16.11
CA PRO A 15 30.16 -6.98 16.91
C PRO A 15 30.13 -6.25 18.26
N GLY A 16 28.97 -5.73 18.63
CA GLY A 16 28.74 -4.99 19.86
C GLY A 16 28.79 -3.46 19.72
N CYS A 17 29.46 -2.92 18.70
CA CYS A 17 29.57 -1.46 18.51
C CYS A 17 28.25 -0.83 18.02
N TRP A 18 28.07 0.44 18.36
CA TRP A 18 26.96 1.25 17.87
C TRP A 18 27.38 1.99 16.61
N VAL A 19 26.53 1.90 15.58
CA VAL A 19 26.76 2.53 14.29
C VAL A 19 25.56 3.36 13.87
N ARG A 20 25.84 4.45 13.14
CA ARG A 20 24.82 5.25 12.47
C ARG A 20 24.89 5.01 10.97
N HIS A 21 23.74 4.71 10.39
CA HIS A 21 23.54 4.59 8.95
C HIS A 21 22.57 5.67 8.47
N TRP A 22 22.94 6.44 7.44
CA TRP A 22 22.14 7.56 6.93
C TRP A 22 20.68 7.20 6.60
N LYS A 23 20.41 5.97 6.13
CA LYS A 23 19.08 5.49 5.75
C LYS A 23 18.31 4.79 6.88
N PHE A 24 19.02 4.15 7.81
CA PHE A 24 18.43 3.19 8.75
C PHE A 24 18.52 3.67 10.21
N GLY A 25 19.18 4.80 10.45
CA GLY A 25 19.34 5.39 11.78
C GLY A 25 20.44 4.70 12.59
N ILE A 26 20.27 4.67 13.91
CA ILE A 26 21.23 4.11 14.85
C ILE A 26 20.92 2.63 15.08
N GLY A 27 21.94 1.78 15.01
CA GLY A 27 21.83 0.35 15.24
C GLY A 27 23.08 -0.25 15.87
N ARG A 28 22.94 -1.45 16.40
CA ARG A 28 24.03 -2.21 17.02
C ARG A 28 24.50 -3.30 16.07
N VAL A 29 25.80 -3.39 15.85
CA VAL A 29 26.37 -4.48 15.05
C VAL A 29 26.25 -5.78 15.84
N ILE A 30 25.57 -6.76 15.26
CA ILE A 30 25.35 -8.08 15.87
C ILE A 30 26.42 -9.06 15.41
N GLU A 31 26.74 -9.04 14.12
CA GLU A 31 27.65 -9.99 13.49
C GLU A 31 28.42 -9.32 12.35
N ARG A 32 29.65 -9.75 12.12
CA ARG A 32 30.47 -9.33 10.98
C ARG A 32 31.12 -10.55 10.32
N ILE A 33 31.05 -10.61 9.00
CA ILE A 33 31.64 -11.65 8.16
C ILE A 33 32.61 -10.98 7.20
N ASP A 34 33.90 -11.27 7.34
CA ASP A 34 34.96 -10.64 6.53
C ASP A 34 35.27 -11.40 5.22
N GLN A 35 34.87 -12.67 5.11
CA GLN A 35 35.00 -13.50 3.90
C GLN A 35 33.78 -14.39 3.73
N GLY A 36 33.13 -14.35 2.56
CA GLY A 36 32.09 -15.30 2.19
C GLY A 36 32.68 -16.54 1.48
N ASP A 37 31.99 -17.67 1.58
CA ASP A 37 32.42 -18.96 1.00
C ASP A 37 32.38 -19.00 -0.55
N PHE A 38 31.84 -17.96 -1.19
CA PHE A 38 31.66 -17.88 -2.65
C PHE A 38 32.47 -16.75 -3.31
N PRO A 39 32.93 -16.93 -4.56
CA PRO A 39 33.79 -15.95 -5.25
C PRO A 39 33.16 -14.55 -5.43
N GLU A 40 31.83 -14.47 -5.50
CA GLU A 40 31.05 -13.23 -5.64
C GLU A 40 30.76 -12.55 -4.29
N GLU A 41 31.06 -13.21 -3.16
CA GLU A 41 30.78 -12.75 -1.79
C GLU A 41 32.03 -12.33 -1.01
N ARG A 42 33.12 -12.02 -1.71
CA ARG A 42 34.41 -11.61 -1.11
C ARG A 42 34.40 -10.23 -0.41
N LEU A 43 33.25 -9.56 -0.31
CA LEU A 43 33.16 -8.24 0.31
C LEU A 43 32.63 -8.35 1.75
N PRO A 44 33.31 -7.76 2.74
CA PRO A 44 32.90 -7.83 4.15
C PRO A 44 31.47 -7.33 4.36
N ARG A 45 30.69 -8.06 5.16
CA ARG A 45 29.30 -7.73 5.53
C ARG A 45 29.12 -7.69 7.04
N ALA A 46 28.16 -6.89 7.49
CA ALA A 46 27.74 -6.87 8.89
C ALA A 46 26.22 -6.95 9.01
N LEU A 47 25.74 -7.72 9.98
CA LEU A 47 24.36 -7.70 10.45
C LEU A 47 24.23 -6.61 11.50
N VAL A 48 23.41 -5.61 11.22
CA VAL A 48 23.15 -4.50 12.15
C VAL A 48 21.69 -4.50 12.55
N ASP A 49 21.43 -4.48 13.85
CA ASP A 49 20.09 -4.36 14.40
C ASP A 49 19.74 -2.90 14.65
N PHE A 50 18.88 -2.35 13.79
CA PHE A 50 18.48 -0.95 13.84
C PHE A 50 17.27 -0.77 14.76
N THR A 51 17.40 0.14 15.72
CA THR A 51 16.38 0.46 16.75
C THR A 51 14.96 0.61 16.21
N ASN A 52 14.80 1.18 15.01
CA ASN A 52 13.50 1.47 14.42
C ASN A 52 13.14 0.60 13.19
N GLN A 53 14.02 -0.28 12.74
CA GLN A 53 13.84 -1.02 11.47
C GLN A 53 14.24 -2.50 11.50
N GLY A 54 14.68 -3.00 12.65
CA GLY A 54 15.13 -4.37 12.84
C GLY A 54 16.43 -4.68 12.10
N SER A 55 16.79 -5.96 12.08
CA SER A 55 18.10 -6.43 11.63
C SER A 55 18.25 -6.39 10.10
N LYS A 56 19.39 -5.89 9.61
CA LYS A 56 19.72 -5.81 8.18
C LYS A 56 21.17 -6.20 7.93
N TRP A 57 21.38 -6.99 6.86
CA TRP A 57 22.71 -7.27 6.32
C TRP A 57 23.17 -6.11 5.44
N LEU A 58 24.36 -5.58 5.73
CA LEU A 58 24.97 -4.47 5.02
C LEU A 58 26.36 -4.85 4.53
N VAL A 59 26.65 -4.54 3.26
CA VAL A 59 28.00 -4.68 2.70
C VAL A 59 28.84 -3.49 3.13
N LEU A 60 29.86 -3.71 3.97
CA LEU A 60 30.60 -2.65 4.66
C LEU A 60 31.24 -1.65 3.70
N LYS A 61 31.72 -2.12 2.53
CA LYS A 61 32.29 -1.27 1.47
C LYS A 61 31.34 -0.18 0.97
N PHE A 62 30.02 -0.38 1.06
CA PHE A 62 29.00 0.56 0.56
C PHE A 62 28.10 1.14 1.66
N ALA A 63 28.14 0.57 2.86
CA ALA A 63 27.21 0.90 3.93
C ALA A 63 27.45 2.30 4.54
N ARG A 64 28.67 2.84 4.46
CA ARG A 64 29.04 4.15 5.06
C ARG A 64 28.53 4.27 6.50
N LEU A 65 28.86 3.27 7.31
CA LEU A 65 28.52 3.26 8.73
C LEU A 65 29.48 4.20 9.47
N GLU A 66 28.93 5.07 10.30
CA GLU A 66 29.67 5.92 11.23
C GLU A 66 29.66 5.24 12.60
N VAL A 67 30.84 4.87 13.13
CA VAL A 67 30.95 4.29 14.47
C VAL A 67 30.73 5.39 15.51
N LEU A 68 29.78 5.17 16.41
CA LEU A 68 29.51 6.09 17.51
C LEU A 68 30.46 5.71 18.65
N GLN A 69 31.45 6.55 18.94
CA GLN A 69 32.32 6.39 20.11
C GLN A 69 31.48 6.51 21.39
N ASP A 70 31.78 5.66 22.37
CA ASP A 70 31.03 5.41 23.59
C ASP A 70 30.29 6.64 24.13
N ILE A 71 28.95 6.61 24.04
CA ILE A 71 28.11 7.52 24.81
C ILE A 71 28.22 7.06 26.27
N PRO A 72 28.77 7.88 27.19
CA PRO A 72 28.86 7.49 28.58
C PRO A 72 27.44 7.34 29.14
N TYR A 73 27.16 6.13 29.63
CA TYR A 73 25.97 5.84 30.41
C TYR A 73 25.87 6.82 31.57
N THR A 74 24.94 7.78 31.49
CA THR A 74 24.44 8.46 32.68
C THR A 74 23.33 7.59 33.23
N THR A 75 23.66 6.82 34.26
CA THR A 75 22.73 6.10 35.12
C THR A 75 21.82 7.12 35.85
N GLN A 76 20.74 7.55 35.20
CA GLN A 76 19.56 7.94 35.94
C GLN A 76 18.74 6.65 36.15
N ILE A 77 18.79 6.17 37.38
CA ILE A 77 17.86 5.15 37.89
C ILE A 77 16.47 5.82 37.86
N VAL A 78 15.79 5.73 36.72
CA VAL A 78 14.35 5.92 36.66
C VAL A 78 13.76 4.71 37.34
N GLN A 79 13.18 4.92 38.52
CA GLN A 79 12.37 3.91 39.20
C GLN A 79 11.40 3.28 38.18
N PRO A 80 11.28 1.94 38.14
CA PRO A 80 10.35 1.31 37.21
C PRO A 80 8.95 1.80 37.54
N SER A 81 8.38 2.60 36.63
CA SER A 81 6.94 2.83 36.63
C SER A 81 6.26 1.45 36.60
N PRO A 82 5.17 1.26 37.36
CA PRO A 82 4.47 -0.02 37.37
C PRO A 82 4.17 -0.41 35.92
N VAL A 83 4.66 -1.58 35.52
CA VAL A 83 4.43 -2.16 34.21
C VAL A 83 2.92 -2.34 34.06
N LEU A 84 2.27 -1.36 33.43
CA LEU A 84 0.97 -1.59 32.83
C LEU A 84 1.17 -2.75 31.85
N PRO A 85 0.33 -3.81 31.92
CA PRO A 85 0.43 -4.90 30.98
C PRO A 85 0.38 -4.31 29.56
N PRO A 86 1.20 -4.83 28.62
CA PRO A 86 1.19 -4.33 27.26
C PRO A 86 -0.26 -4.38 26.78
N SER A 87 -0.83 -3.22 26.46
CA SER A 87 -2.16 -3.18 25.84
C SER A 87 -2.08 -4.09 24.63
N SER A 88 -2.78 -5.22 24.69
CA SER A 88 -2.78 -6.26 23.68
C SER A 88 -3.63 -5.80 22.50
N THR A 89 -3.22 -4.72 21.87
CA THR A 89 -3.66 -4.35 20.52
C THR A 89 -2.59 -4.76 19.52
N THR A 90 -2.13 -6.01 19.61
CA THR A 90 -1.68 -6.71 18.41
C THR A 90 -2.87 -6.74 17.46
N LYS A 91 -2.93 -5.75 16.55
CA LYS A 91 -3.91 -5.73 15.46
C LYS A 91 -3.83 -7.09 14.80
N LYS A 92 -4.86 -7.93 15.01
CA LYS A 92 -4.95 -9.24 14.35
C LYS A 92 -4.64 -9.01 12.87
N PRO A 93 -3.72 -9.79 12.26
CA PRO A 93 -3.45 -9.65 10.84
C PRO A 93 -4.79 -9.73 10.11
N LEU A 94 -5.05 -8.72 9.28
CA LEU A 94 -6.22 -8.75 8.40
C LEU A 94 -6.16 -10.05 7.63
N SER A 95 -7.26 -10.79 7.58
CA SER A 95 -7.34 -11.93 6.67
C SER A 95 -7.00 -11.46 5.26
N ASP A 96 -6.38 -12.32 4.46
CA ASP A 96 -6.03 -12.02 3.06
C ASP A 96 -7.21 -11.41 2.30
N TYR A 97 -8.41 -11.91 2.59
CA TYR A 97 -9.66 -11.37 2.08
C TYR A 97 -9.95 -9.91 2.51
N ALA A 98 -9.81 -9.59 3.80
CA ALA A 98 -10.07 -8.24 4.31
C ALA A 98 -9.02 -7.23 3.80
N LEU A 99 -7.78 -7.70 3.61
CA LEU A 99 -6.72 -6.96 2.95
C LEU A 99 -7.09 -6.67 1.49
N ASP A 100 -7.51 -7.69 0.74
CA ASP A 100 -7.91 -7.55 -0.66
C ASP A 100 -9.12 -6.63 -0.86
N SER A 101 -10.17 -6.82 -0.07
CA SER A 101 -11.40 -6.02 -0.12
C SER A 101 -11.14 -4.54 0.17
N ARG A 102 -10.13 -4.24 0.98
CA ARG A 102 -9.72 -2.87 1.30
C ARG A 102 -8.89 -2.24 0.18
N HIS A 103 -7.96 -2.99 -0.41
CA HIS A 103 -6.94 -2.43 -1.28
C HIS A 103 -7.27 -2.53 -2.78
N ALA A 104 -8.07 -3.50 -3.21
CA ALA A 104 -8.48 -3.64 -4.60
C ALA A 104 -9.31 -2.43 -5.11
N PRO A 105 -10.32 -1.90 -4.38
CA PRO A 105 -11.04 -0.70 -4.83
C PRO A 105 -10.16 0.55 -4.90
N LEU A 106 -9.19 0.69 -3.98
CA LEU A 106 -8.24 1.81 -4.01
C LEU A 106 -7.34 1.76 -5.24
N LEU A 107 -6.95 0.56 -5.66
CA LEU A 107 -6.19 0.36 -6.89
C LEU A 107 -7.06 0.69 -8.12
N ALA A 108 -8.33 0.30 -8.12
CA ALA A 108 -9.27 0.65 -9.19
C ALA A 108 -9.43 2.18 -9.33
N VAL A 109 -9.66 2.89 -8.22
CA VAL A 109 -9.76 4.36 -8.20
C VAL A 109 -8.49 5.01 -8.75
N PHE A 110 -7.31 4.55 -8.32
CA PHE A 110 -6.04 5.04 -8.83
C PHE A 110 -5.92 4.89 -10.35
N LEU A 111 -6.30 3.72 -10.90
CA LEU A 111 -6.23 3.46 -12.33
C LEU A 111 -7.21 4.34 -13.13
N ARG A 112 -8.43 4.56 -12.61
CA ARG A 112 -9.40 5.50 -13.22
C ARG A 112 -8.88 6.94 -13.19
N GLN A 113 -8.33 7.38 -12.06
CA GLN A 113 -7.72 8.71 -11.95
C GLN A 113 -6.57 8.89 -12.93
N LEU A 114 -5.71 7.87 -13.09
CA LEU A 114 -4.63 7.91 -14.07
C LEU A 114 -5.15 8.01 -15.50
N ALA A 115 -6.22 7.27 -15.84
CA ALA A 115 -6.88 7.36 -17.14
C ALA A 115 -7.45 8.77 -17.41
N ASN A 116 -8.12 9.37 -16.43
CA ASN A 116 -8.68 10.72 -16.53
C ASN A 116 -7.59 11.78 -16.73
N ARG A 117 -6.45 11.64 -16.05
CA ARG A 117 -5.29 12.53 -16.23
C ARG A 117 -4.74 12.47 -17.65
N ILE A 118 -4.63 11.27 -18.22
CA ILE A 118 -4.20 11.07 -19.62
C ILE A 118 -5.21 11.68 -20.59
N LEU A 119 -6.52 11.54 -20.33
CA LEU A 119 -7.57 12.19 -21.13
C LEU A 119 -7.48 13.73 -21.05
N ALA A 120 -7.09 14.28 -19.90
CA ALA A 120 -6.85 15.71 -19.71
C ALA A 120 -5.51 16.20 -20.34
N GLY A 121 -4.76 15.32 -21.02
CA GLY A 121 -3.50 15.67 -21.68
C GLY A 121 -2.26 15.54 -20.79
N GLU A 122 -2.40 15.12 -19.53
CA GLU A 122 -1.25 14.85 -18.67
C GLU A 122 -0.58 13.54 -19.05
N LEU A 123 0.74 13.56 -19.23
CA LEU A 123 1.54 12.36 -19.54
C LEU A 123 2.50 12.05 -18.38
N PRO A 124 2.01 11.47 -17.28
CA PRO A 124 2.85 11.16 -16.11
C PRO A 124 3.94 10.15 -16.44
N ASN A 125 4.97 10.06 -15.60
CA ASN A 125 6.02 9.07 -15.79
C ASN A 125 5.45 7.63 -15.64
N PRO A 126 5.72 6.70 -16.57
CA PRO A 126 5.28 5.30 -16.48
C PRO A 126 5.63 4.58 -15.17
N THR A 127 6.64 5.05 -14.43
CA THR A 127 6.97 4.54 -13.09
C THR A 127 5.82 4.65 -12.10
N ILE A 128 4.82 5.50 -12.34
CA ILE A 128 3.60 5.58 -11.53
C ILE A 128 2.85 4.23 -11.44
N LEU A 129 3.00 3.35 -12.44
CA LEU A 129 2.43 2.00 -12.42
C LEU A 129 3.10 1.07 -11.40
N LEU A 130 4.23 1.44 -10.80
CA LEU A 130 4.81 0.72 -9.64
C LEU A 130 3.82 0.61 -8.48
N ARG A 131 2.82 1.50 -8.41
CA ARG A 131 1.75 1.42 -7.43
C ARG A 131 0.97 0.11 -7.51
N ILE A 132 0.87 -0.52 -8.69
CA ILE A 132 0.30 -1.86 -8.85
C ILE A 132 1.06 -2.89 -8.02
N ARG A 133 2.40 -2.84 -8.01
CA ARG A 133 3.24 -3.72 -7.17
C ARG A 133 3.15 -3.36 -5.69
N GLN A 134 3.13 -2.07 -5.36
CA GLN A 134 3.14 -1.57 -3.98
C GLN A 134 1.80 -1.76 -3.26
N THR A 135 0.71 -1.93 -4.00
CA THR A 135 -0.61 -2.19 -3.39
C THR A 135 -0.58 -3.52 -2.66
N LYS A 136 -0.87 -3.51 -1.36
CA LYS A 136 -0.89 -4.70 -0.51
C LYS A 136 -2.10 -5.56 -0.89
N LEU A 137 -1.84 -6.62 -1.64
CA LEU A 137 -2.83 -7.61 -2.11
C LEU A 137 -2.29 -9.00 -1.78
N SER A 138 -3.19 -9.93 -1.47
CA SER A 138 -2.85 -11.33 -1.21
C SER A 138 -2.24 -12.00 -2.44
N GLY A 139 -1.53 -13.11 -2.23
CA GLY A 139 -1.06 -13.95 -3.34
C GLY A 139 -2.21 -14.45 -4.21
N TYR A 140 -3.36 -14.76 -3.60
CA TYR A 140 -4.56 -15.18 -4.32
C TYR A 140 -5.09 -14.09 -5.26
N ALA A 141 -5.22 -12.85 -4.79
CA ALA A 141 -5.65 -11.72 -5.61
C ALA A 141 -4.72 -11.47 -6.80
N ARG A 142 -3.40 -11.59 -6.58
CA ARG A 142 -2.38 -11.48 -7.63
C ARG A 142 -2.53 -12.56 -8.69
N LEU A 143 -2.77 -13.81 -8.29
CA LEU A 143 -2.99 -14.93 -9.20
C LEU A 143 -4.31 -14.79 -9.97
N ARG A 144 -5.38 -14.34 -9.31
CA ARG A 144 -6.67 -14.03 -9.98
C ARG A 144 -6.52 -12.96 -11.05
N PHE A 145 -5.77 -11.90 -10.75
CA PHE A 145 -5.48 -10.84 -11.71
C PHE A 145 -4.71 -11.36 -12.93
N ARG A 146 -3.67 -12.17 -12.71
CA ARG A 146 -2.91 -12.82 -13.79
C ARG A 146 -3.80 -13.70 -14.65
N LEU A 147 -4.63 -14.53 -14.02
CA LEU A 147 -5.56 -15.42 -14.74
C LEU A 147 -6.50 -14.61 -15.63
N PHE A 148 -7.08 -13.53 -15.10
CA PHE A 148 -7.95 -12.63 -15.85
C PHE A 148 -7.26 -12.04 -17.09
N LEU A 149 -6.03 -11.57 -16.95
CA LEU A 149 -5.26 -11.02 -18.08
C LEU A 149 -4.95 -12.09 -19.15
N ILE A 150 -4.53 -13.29 -18.73
CA ILE A 150 -4.26 -14.39 -19.67
C ILE A 150 -5.55 -14.83 -20.36
N GLU A 151 -6.69 -14.85 -19.66
CA GLU A 151 -8.00 -15.17 -20.23
C GLU A 151 -8.44 -14.14 -21.28
N HIS A 152 -8.20 -12.85 -21.02
CA HIS A 152 -8.45 -11.78 -21.99
C HIS A 152 -7.62 -11.96 -23.28
N ILE A 153 -6.30 -12.16 -23.14
CA ILE A 153 -5.41 -12.36 -24.30
C ILE A 153 -5.80 -13.64 -25.05
N HIS A 154 -6.12 -14.72 -24.33
CA HIS A 154 -6.60 -15.96 -24.94
C HIS A 154 -7.87 -15.75 -25.77
N ALA A 155 -8.85 -15.00 -25.26
CA ALA A 155 -10.09 -14.72 -25.98
C ALA A 155 -9.84 -13.89 -27.25
N GLN A 156 -8.98 -12.86 -27.17
CA GLN A 156 -8.59 -12.05 -28.33
C GLN A 156 -7.88 -12.88 -29.40
N ARG A 157 -7.01 -13.82 -29.00
CA ARG A 157 -6.30 -14.71 -29.93
C ARG A 157 -7.20 -15.75 -30.56
N ALA A 158 -8.14 -16.30 -29.78
CA ALA A 158 -9.16 -17.20 -30.28
C ALA A 158 -9.99 -16.53 -31.38
N ALA A 159 -10.41 -15.28 -31.18
CA ALA A 159 -11.16 -14.52 -32.19
C ALA A 159 -10.37 -14.26 -33.49
N ARG A 160 -9.03 -14.29 -33.45
CA ARG A 160 -8.15 -14.08 -34.60
C ARG A 160 -7.67 -15.37 -35.29
N GLY A 161 -8.01 -16.55 -34.76
CA GLY A 161 -7.58 -17.83 -35.32
C GLY A 161 -6.10 -18.18 -35.10
N ASP A 162 -5.43 -17.58 -34.12
CA ASP A 162 -4.00 -17.83 -33.82
C ASP A 162 -3.81 -19.13 -33.01
N HIS A 163 -3.94 -20.28 -33.69
CA HIS A 163 -3.94 -21.61 -33.07
C HIS A 163 -2.68 -21.93 -32.27
N THR A 164 -1.52 -21.42 -32.70
CA THR A 164 -0.24 -21.64 -32.03
C THR A 164 -0.22 -20.93 -30.67
N ALA A 165 -0.56 -19.64 -30.62
CA ALA A 165 -0.60 -18.88 -29.36
C ALA A 165 -1.64 -19.42 -28.37
N ILE A 166 -2.82 -19.82 -28.87
CA ILE A 166 -3.94 -20.32 -28.04
C ILE A 166 -3.52 -21.53 -27.20
N ASN A 167 -2.77 -22.48 -27.76
CA ASN A 167 -2.35 -23.68 -27.03
C ASN A 167 -1.42 -23.36 -25.85
N TYR A 168 -0.50 -22.41 -26.02
CA TYR A 168 0.39 -21.98 -24.94
C TYR A 168 -0.36 -21.15 -23.88
N LEU A 169 -1.28 -20.28 -24.29
CA LEU A 169 -2.14 -19.54 -23.38
C LEU A 169 -3.04 -20.47 -22.55
N ARG A 170 -3.52 -21.58 -23.13
CA ARG A 170 -4.26 -22.61 -22.40
C ARG A 170 -3.41 -23.25 -21.30
N ARG A 171 -2.15 -23.59 -21.59
CA ARG A 171 -1.20 -24.11 -20.59
C ARG A 171 -0.90 -23.08 -19.49
N ALA A 172 -0.70 -21.81 -19.85
CA ALA A 172 -0.50 -20.72 -18.90
C ALA A 172 -1.70 -20.56 -17.93
N LYS A 173 -2.94 -20.63 -18.44
CA LYS A 173 -4.17 -20.60 -17.61
C LYS A 173 -4.20 -21.75 -16.60
N GLN A 174 -3.91 -22.98 -17.06
CA GLN A 174 -3.91 -24.16 -16.20
C GLN A 174 -2.89 -24.04 -15.06
N LEU A 175 -1.68 -23.54 -15.34
CA LEU A 175 -0.64 -23.32 -14.33
C LEU A 175 -1.07 -22.30 -13.27
N ILE A 176 -1.66 -21.16 -13.67
CA ILE A 176 -2.15 -20.18 -12.70
C ILE A 176 -3.28 -20.75 -11.84
N ARG A 177 -4.20 -21.51 -12.43
CA ARG A 177 -5.28 -22.19 -11.67
C ARG A 177 -4.75 -23.21 -10.67
N GLN A 178 -3.74 -23.99 -11.05
CA GLN A 178 -3.07 -24.90 -10.11
C GLN A 178 -2.41 -24.13 -8.96
N ARG A 179 -1.73 -23.01 -9.23
CA ARG A 179 -1.14 -22.16 -8.18
C ARG A 179 -2.13 -21.51 -7.23
N MET A 180 -3.39 -21.35 -7.65
CA MET A 180 -4.44 -20.87 -6.77
C MET A 180 -5.02 -21.95 -5.86
N SER A 181 -4.75 -23.23 -6.13
CA SER A 181 -5.13 -24.33 -5.25
C SER A 181 -4.12 -24.51 -4.12
N ASN A 182 -4.52 -25.14 -3.02
CA ASN A 182 -3.59 -25.48 -1.94
C ASN A 182 -2.60 -26.55 -2.44
N LEU A 183 -1.44 -26.10 -2.89
CA LEU A 183 -0.40 -26.96 -3.44
C LEU A 183 0.49 -27.51 -2.32
N THR A 184 0.82 -28.79 -2.41
CA THR A 184 1.94 -29.38 -1.66
C THR A 184 3.28 -28.86 -2.23
N ASP A 185 4.36 -28.94 -1.44
CA ASP A 185 5.69 -28.47 -1.85
C ASP A 185 6.19 -29.11 -3.15
N ASP A 186 5.97 -30.42 -3.33
CA ASP A 186 6.29 -31.14 -4.58
C ASP A 186 5.52 -30.62 -5.80
N THR A 187 4.29 -30.15 -5.57
CA THR A 187 3.46 -29.59 -6.64
C THR A 187 3.86 -28.15 -6.95
N PHE A 188 4.33 -27.41 -5.95
CA PHE A 188 4.91 -26.08 -6.14
C PHE A 188 6.21 -26.12 -6.96
N ALA A 189 7.11 -27.06 -6.67
CA ALA A 189 8.35 -27.26 -7.43
C ALA A 189 8.08 -27.64 -8.90
N ARG A 190 7.16 -28.58 -9.14
CA ARG A 190 6.72 -28.97 -10.50
C ARG A 190 6.09 -27.81 -11.25
N ASN A 191 5.26 -26.99 -10.60
CA ASN A 191 4.65 -25.81 -11.21
C ASN A 191 5.66 -24.72 -11.55
N SER A 192 6.71 -24.57 -10.75
CA SER A 192 7.81 -23.64 -11.04
C SER A 192 8.60 -24.07 -12.28
N LYS A 193 8.97 -25.35 -12.38
CA LYS A 193 9.64 -25.91 -13.57
C LYS A 193 8.77 -25.79 -14.83
N SER A 194 7.48 -26.11 -14.71
CA SER A 194 6.53 -26.00 -15.83
C SER A 194 6.34 -24.56 -16.30
N SER A 195 6.39 -23.59 -15.39
CA SER A 195 6.28 -22.17 -15.73
C SER A 195 7.53 -21.66 -16.46
N ALA A 196 8.72 -22.11 -16.08
CA ALA A 196 9.95 -21.80 -16.80
C ALA A 196 9.92 -22.34 -18.24
N LEU A 197 9.41 -23.57 -18.45
CA LEU A 197 9.24 -24.17 -19.77
C LEU A 197 8.21 -23.43 -20.62
N VAL A 198 7.04 -23.09 -20.07
CA VAL A 198 6.03 -22.30 -20.80
C VAL A 198 6.56 -20.91 -21.14
N ALA A 199 7.31 -20.27 -20.23
CA ALA A 199 7.99 -19.02 -20.51
C ALA A 199 9.01 -19.18 -21.65
N GLU A 200 9.82 -20.23 -21.65
CA GLU A 200 10.75 -20.55 -22.74
C GLU A 200 10.07 -20.75 -24.10
N TRP A 201 8.94 -21.45 -24.13
CA TRP A 201 8.18 -21.61 -25.37
C TRP A 201 7.52 -20.31 -25.84
N LEU A 202 6.93 -19.52 -24.94
CA LEU A 202 6.42 -18.20 -25.31
C LEU A 202 7.54 -17.29 -25.84
N ARG A 203 8.74 -17.42 -25.28
CA ARG A 203 9.94 -16.74 -25.76
C ARG A 203 10.36 -17.20 -27.16
N SER A 204 10.26 -18.50 -27.49
CA SER A 204 10.66 -19.01 -28.81
C SER A 204 9.73 -18.55 -29.94
N LEU A 205 8.47 -18.23 -29.63
CA LEU A 205 7.53 -17.62 -30.58
C LEU A 205 7.91 -16.19 -30.97
N GLN A 206 8.84 -15.56 -30.25
CA GLN A 206 9.23 -14.17 -30.48
C GLN A 206 10.74 -14.01 -30.58
N LYS A 207 11.24 -13.96 -31.81
CA LYS A 207 12.64 -13.65 -32.08
C LYS A 207 12.90 -12.16 -31.88
N GLY A 208 14.01 -11.83 -31.21
CA GLY A 208 14.53 -10.47 -31.11
C GLY A 208 14.84 -10.01 -29.69
N SER A 209 16.12 -9.81 -29.42
CA SER A 209 16.59 -9.00 -28.31
C SER A 209 17.45 -7.87 -28.87
N LYS A 210 17.20 -6.64 -28.46
CA LYS A 210 18.06 -5.49 -28.74
C LYS A 210 18.77 -5.12 -27.46
N ARG A 211 20.09 -5.21 -27.49
CA ARG A 211 20.93 -4.70 -26.41
C ARG A 211 20.80 -3.18 -26.39
N LEU A 212 20.32 -2.63 -25.29
CA LEU A 212 20.21 -1.18 -25.10
C LEU A 212 21.42 -0.62 -24.36
N SER A 213 22.02 -1.41 -23.49
CA SER A 213 23.24 -1.06 -22.77
C SER A 213 24.01 -2.31 -22.37
N HIS A 214 25.18 -2.13 -21.75
CA HIS A 214 25.99 -3.25 -21.28
C HIS A 214 25.25 -4.15 -20.27
N TYR A 215 24.33 -3.58 -19.49
CA TYR A 215 23.55 -4.23 -18.43
C TYR A 215 22.08 -4.47 -18.78
N CYS A 216 21.62 -4.03 -19.96
CA CYS A 216 20.21 -4.09 -20.34
C CYS A 216 20.04 -4.56 -21.78
N SER A 217 19.40 -5.72 -21.94
CA SER A 217 18.78 -6.12 -23.20
C SER A 217 17.27 -5.94 -23.10
N ARG A 218 16.64 -5.39 -24.14
CA ARG A 218 15.18 -5.36 -24.27
C ARG A 218 14.75 -6.36 -25.32
N ARG A 219 13.66 -7.06 -25.04
CA ARG A 219 13.00 -7.89 -26.04
C ARG A 219 12.38 -6.98 -27.10
N THR A 220 12.70 -7.23 -28.37
CA THR A 220 12.10 -6.52 -29.51
C THR A 220 10.96 -7.29 -30.15
N GLY A 221 10.57 -8.43 -29.57
CA GLY A 221 9.40 -9.19 -30.01
C GLY A 221 8.22 -8.26 -30.32
N GLN A 222 7.65 -8.46 -31.50
CA GLN A 222 6.59 -7.60 -32.05
C GLN A 222 5.27 -7.77 -31.29
N ASP A 223 5.11 -8.86 -30.55
CA ASP A 223 3.86 -9.21 -29.90
C ASP A 223 3.93 -8.96 -28.39
N ILE A 224 3.48 -7.77 -28.01
CA ILE A 224 3.55 -7.26 -26.63
C ILE A 224 2.71 -8.10 -25.66
N GLU A 225 1.60 -8.68 -26.13
CA GLU A 225 0.68 -9.45 -25.30
C GLU A 225 1.31 -10.78 -24.86
N LEU A 226 1.91 -11.51 -25.80
CA LEU A 226 2.59 -12.78 -25.50
C LEU A 226 3.86 -12.58 -24.66
N LEU A 227 4.61 -11.48 -24.87
CA LEU A 227 5.70 -11.06 -23.95
C LEU A 227 5.16 -10.77 -22.55
N GLY A 228 3.99 -10.15 -22.50
CA GLY A 228 3.28 -9.89 -21.27
C GLY A 228 3.00 -11.17 -20.49
N VAL A 229 2.51 -12.22 -21.16
CA VAL A 229 2.16 -13.48 -20.49
C VAL A 229 3.37 -14.16 -19.86
N GLU A 230 4.57 -14.02 -20.44
CA GLU A 230 5.84 -14.47 -19.83
C GLU A 230 5.99 -13.91 -18.40
N PHE A 231 5.74 -12.61 -18.21
CA PHE A 231 5.82 -11.97 -16.90
C PHE A 231 4.73 -12.49 -15.95
N LEU A 232 3.53 -12.80 -16.46
CA LEU A 232 2.40 -13.25 -15.65
C LEU A 232 2.57 -14.68 -15.13
N ILE A 233 3.22 -15.57 -15.90
CA ILE A 233 3.50 -16.95 -15.47
C ILE A 233 4.78 -17.07 -14.63
N GLY A 234 5.66 -16.07 -14.69
CA GLY A 234 6.86 -15.96 -13.87
C GLY A 234 6.59 -15.65 -12.39
N SER A 235 7.56 -15.02 -11.73
CA SER A 235 7.53 -14.74 -10.29
C SER A 235 6.40 -13.80 -9.86
N LEU A 236 5.88 -13.99 -8.64
CA LEU A 236 4.89 -13.11 -8.02
C LEU A 236 5.45 -11.68 -7.90
N GLY A 237 4.66 -10.68 -8.30
CA GLY A 237 5.09 -9.27 -8.32
C GLY A 237 5.59 -8.75 -9.67
N ALA A 238 5.63 -9.58 -10.72
CA ALA A 238 5.89 -9.14 -12.10
C ALA A 238 4.65 -8.51 -12.80
N ASP A 239 3.50 -8.42 -12.13
CA ASP A 239 2.24 -7.91 -12.71
C ASP A 239 2.39 -6.46 -13.21
N TYR A 240 3.16 -5.65 -12.49
CA TYR A 240 3.41 -4.26 -12.90
C TYR A 240 4.28 -4.18 -14.15
N LEU A 241 5.19 -5.15 -14.37
CA LEU A 241 6.01 -5.22 -15.59
C LEU A 241 5.11 -5.51 -16.79
N PHE A 242 4.20 -6.47 -16.66
CA PHE A 242 3.16 -6.69 -17.65
C PHE A 242 2.42 -5.38 -17.97
N CYS A 243 1.90 -4.71 -16.93
CA CYS A 243 1.11 -3.49 -17.11
C CYS A 243 1.93 -2.38 -17.78
N ILE A 244 3.19 -2.16 -17.38
CA ILE A 244 4.07 -1.18 -18.01
C ILE A 244 4.30 -1.50 -19.50
N TYR A 245 4.55 -2.76 -19.84
CA TYR A 245 4.74 -3.18 -21.23
C TYR A 245 3.46 -3.04 -22.05
N TRP A 246 2.33 -3.50 -21.51
CA TRP A 246 1.08 -3.50 -22.25
C TRP A 246 0.48 -2.09 -22.41
N ILE A 247 0.62 -1.24 -21.40
CA ILE A 247 0.01 0.10 -21.37
C ILE A 247 0.93 1.14 -22.01
N CYS A 248 2.24 1.10 -21.73
CA CYS A 248 3.14 2.22 -22.02
C CYS A 248 4.12 1.97 -23.18
N ARG A 249 4.33 0.72 -23.62
CA ARG A 249 5.29 0.44 -24.70
C ARG A 249 4.73 0.96 -26.02
N GLN A 250 5.51 1.81 -26.67
CA GLN A 250 5.22 2.38 -27.98
C GLN A 250 5.96 1.61 -29.09
N ASN A 251 5.59 1.86 -30.35
CA ASN A 251 6.23 1.26 -31.52
C ASN A 251 7.73 1.58 -31.62
N ASP A 252 8.15 2.75 -31.12
CA ASP A 252 9.56 3.18 -31.03
C ASP A 252 10.33 2.54 -29.85
N LEU A 253 9.72 1.57 -29.15
CA LEU A 253 10.25 0.86 -27.98
C LEU A 253 10.46 1.73 -26.73
N ARG A 254 9.99 2.98 -26.73
CA ARG A 254 9.98 3.84 -25.55
C ARG A 254 8.75 3.54 -24.70
N PHE A 255 8.85 3.88 -23.41
CA PHE A 255 7.75 3.78 -22.47
C PHE A 255 7.23 5.19 -22.19
N ARG A 256 5.99 5.44 -22.62
CA ARG A 256 5.25 6.67 -22.31
C ARG A 256 3.77 6.36 -22.34
N PHE A 257 2.97 7.13 -21.62
CA PHE A 257 1.52 7.07 -21.82
C PHE A 257 1.16 7.69 -23.17
N SER A 258 0.10 7.16 -23.76
CA SER A 258 -0.58 7.68 -24.95
C SER A 258 -2.08 7.52 -24.72
N LEU A 259 -2.91 8.08 -25.59
CA LEU A 259 -4.37 7.93 -25.48
C LEU A 259 -4.82 6.45 -25.52
N GLU A 260 -4.05 5.58 -26.18
CA GLU A 260 -4.28 4.12 -26.19
C GLU A 260 -4.14 3.46 -24.80
N ALA A 261 -3.52 4.13 -23.84
CA ALA A 261 -3.42 3.65 -22.47
C ALA A 261 -4.76 3.71 -21.72
N VAL A 262 -5.63 4.68 -22.06
CA VAL A 262 -6.90 4.94 -21.36
C VAL A 262 -7.80 3.70 -21.32
N PRO A 263 -8.18 3.06 -22.45
CA PRO A 263 -9.04 1.88 -22.40
C PRO A 263 -8.42 0.71 -21.64
N LYS A 264 -7.09 0.55 -21.70
CA LYS A 264 -6.36 -0.48 -20.95
C LYS A 264 -6.42 -0.23 -19.44
N LEU A 265 -6.21 1.02 -19.01
CA LEU A 265 -6.29 1.42 -17.60
C LEU A 265 -7.71 1.24 -17.04
N LEU A 266 -8.74 1.61 -17.79
CA LEU A 266 -10.13 1.41 -17.41
C LEU A 266 -10.49 -0.07 -17.31
N PHE A 267 -10.03 -0.89 -18.26
CA PHE A 267 -10.18 -2.35 -18.21
C PHE A 267 -9.56 -2.96 -16.95
N LEU A 268 -8.36 -2.51 -16.55
CA LEU A 268 -7.73 -2.94 -15.30
C LEU A 268 -8.50 -2.45 -14.07
N ALA A 269 -9.02 -1.22 -14.10
CA ALA A 269 -9.80 -0.66 -13.00
C ALA A 269 -11.08 -1.45 -12.76
N ASP A 270 -11.82 -1.79 -13.83
CA ASP A 270 -13.06 -2.57 -13.75
C ASP A 270 -12.83 -3.93 -13.10
N PHE A 271 -11.71 -4.60 -13.41
CA PHE A 271 -11.34 -5.84 -12.74
C PHE A 271 -11.19 -5.65 -11.23
N TRP A 272 -10.37 -4.68 -10.80
CA TRP A 272 -10.06 -4.49 -9.38
C TRP A 272 -11.26 -4.01 -8.56
N GLU A 273 -12.15 -3.24 -9.17
CA GLU A 273 -13.42 -2.86 -8.56
C GLU A 273 -14.30 -4.09 -8.35
N ARG A 274 -14.53 -4.89 -9.40
CA ARG A 274 -15.33 -6.12 -9.30
C ARG A 274 -14.70 -7.14 -8.35
N PHE A 275 -13.38 -7.27 -8.36
CA PHE A 275 -12.65 -8.19 -7.48
C PHE A 275 -12.81 -7.80 -6.02
N GLY A 276 -12.72 -6.50 -5.69
CA GLY A 276 -13.02 -5.98 -4.35
C GLY A 276 -14.48 -6.18 -3.91
N HIS A 277 -15.35 -6.59 -4.84
CA HIS A 277 -16.78 -6.87 -4.59
C HIS A 277 -17.15 -8.37 -4.73
N TRP A 278 -16.19 -9.26 -5.00
CA TRP A 278 -16.46 -10.67 -5.26
C TRP A 278 -16.63 -11.50 -3.96
N HIS A 279 -17.53 -12.50 -4.01
CA HIS A 279 -18.21 -13.14 -2.88
C HIS A 279 -17.33 -13.64 -1.71
N GLY A 280 -17.77 -13.41 -0.47
CA GLY A 280 -17.31 -14.21 0.68
C GLY A 280 -17.48 -13.60 2.08
N VAL A 281 -17.49 -12.28 2.23
CA VAL A 281 -17.84 -11.62 3.49
C VAL A 281 -19.00 -10.68 3.21
N PRO A 282 -20.06 -10.66 4.05
CA PRO A 282 -21.10 -9.66 3.92
C PRO A 282 -20.41 -8.31 3.85
N ARG A 283 -20.78 -7.45 2.88
CA ARG A 283 -20.38 -6.03 2.89
C ARG A 283 -20.45 -5.61 4.34
N PRO A 284 -19.38 -5.06 4.95
CA PRO A 284 -19.51 -4.54 6.30
C PRO A 284 -20.78 -3.71 6.27
N SER A 285 -21.75 -4.03 7.14
CA SER A 285 -23.10 -3.50 6.98
C SER A 285 -22.99 -2.00 6.74
N ARG A 286 -23.87 -1.42 5.92
CA ARG A 286 -23.83 0.02 5.64
C ARG A 286 -23.61 0.87 6.92
N TYR A 287 -24.10 0.38 8.05
CA TYR A 287 -23.85 0.88 9.41
C TYR A 287 -22.42 0.68 9.97
N ARG A 288 -21.76 -0.47 9.75
CA ARG A 288 -20.33 -0.66 10.09
C ARG A 288 -19.42 0.24 9.25
N GLN A 289 -19.77 0.51 7.99
CA GLN A 289 -19.06 1.47 7.14
C GLN A 289 -19.28 2.90 7.62
N LEU A 290 -20.53 3.28 7.92
CA LEU A 290 -20.87 4.55 8.55
C LEU A 290 -20.06 4.77 9.84
N ARG A 291 -19.98 3.77 10.73
CA ARG A 291 -19.16 3.85 11.95
C ARG A 291 -17.68 4.16 11.66
N SER A 292 -17.11 3.62 10.58
CA SER A 292 -15.73 3.92 10.19
C SER A 292 -15.56 5.35 9.69
N ILE A 293 -16.55 5.87 8.95
CA ILE A 293 -16.55 7.26 8.47
C ILE A 293 -16.64 8.21 9.66
N LEU A 294 -17.56 7.97 10.60
CA LEU A 294 -17.71 8.78 11.82
C LEU A 294 -16.43 8.77 12.66
N ARG A 295 -15.71 7.64 12.72
CA ARG A 295 -14.41 7.57 13.39
C ARG A 295 -13.35 8.46 12.72
N ASN A 296 -13.30 8.48 11.39
CA ASN A 296 -12.36 9.34 10.67
C ASN A 296 -12.70 10.83 10.82
N VAL A 297 -13.99 11.16 10.94
CA VAL A 297 -14.44 12.52 11.30
C VAL A 297 -13.99 12.86 12.71
N ALA A 298 -14.18 11.96 13.67
CA ALA A 298 -13.74 12.14 15.06
C ALA A 298 -12.24 12.44 15.17
N ASP A 299 -11.41 11.66 14.46
CA ASP A 299 -9.95 11.80 14.45
C ASP A 299 -9.46 13.13 13.86
N LYS A 300 -10.18 13.70 12.88
CA LYS A 300 -9.85 15.03 12.33
C LYS A 300 -10.05 16.13 13.37
N PHE A 301 -11.08 16.02 14.21
CA PHE A 301 -11.37 16.99 15.25
C PHE A 301 -10.53 16.78 16.51
N SER A 302 -10.16 15.55 16.88
CA SER A 302 -9.26 15.31 18.02
C SER A 302 -7.90 15.98 17.81
N ASN A 303 -7.38 15.93 16.59
CA ASN A 303 -6.15 16.65 16.20
C ASN A 303 -6.30 18.19 16.21
N SER A 304 -7.50 18.71 16.45
CA SER A 304 -7.80 20.14 16.61
C SER A 304 -8.27 20.51 18.01
N ALA A 305 -8.35 19.53 18.94
CA ALA A 305 -8.94 19.69 20.27
C ALA A 305 -8.17 20.71 21.15
N GLU A 306 -6.86 20.87 20.94
CA GLU A 306 -6.05 21.89 21.63
C GLU A 306 -6.57 23.32 21.41
N HIS A 307 -7.05 23.64 20.20
CA HIS A 307 -7.63 24.97 19.93
C HIS A 307 -8.99 25.17 20.62
N TYR A 308 -9.77 24.10 20.74
CA TYR A 308 -11.01 24.14 21.52
C TYR A 308 -10.72 24.34 23.01
N HIS A 309 -9.59 23.82 23.52
CA HIS A 309 -9.21 23.96 24.93
C HIS A 309 -8.99 25.43 25.34
N CYS A 310 -8.28 26.21 24.51
CA CYS A 310 -8.04 27.63 24.81
C CYS A 310 -9.34 28.43 24.93
N MET A 311 -10.30 28.18 24.04
CA MET A 311 -11.61 28.85 24.07
C MET A 311 -12.50 28.32 25.21
N TRP A 312 -12.38 27.04 25.51
CA TRP A 312 -13.05 26.40 26.63
C TRP A 312 -12.66 27.02 27.96
N CYS A 313 -11.37 27.21 28.21
CA CYS A 313 -10.89 27.84 29.44
C CYS A 313 -11.43 29.27 29.63
N ALA A 314 -11.72 29.98 28.54
CA ALA A 314 -12.24 31.34 28.59
C ALA A 314 -13.76 31.42 28.79
N LEU A 315 -14.52 30.47 28.23
CA LEU A 315 -15.99 30.53 28.18
C LEU A 315 -16.69 29.49 29.07
N ASN A 316 -15.94 28.47 29.51
CA ASN A 316 -16.35 27.35 30.35
C ASN A 316 -17.75 26.78 30.03
N PRO A 317 -18.04 26.43 28.76
CA PRO A 317 -19.32 25.78 28.44
C PRO A 317 -19.37 24.37 29.05
N ASN A 318 -20.55 23.76 29.14
CA ASN A 318 -20.66 22.35 29.57
C ASN A 318 -20.30 21.36 28.44
N GLN A 319 -20.52 21.75 27.19
CA GLN A 319 -20.20 20.99 25.97
C GLN A 319 -20.09 21.91 24.77
N VAL A 320 -19.36 21.48 23.74
CA VAL A 320 -19.40 22.09 22.40
C VAL A 320 -20.01 21.07 21.44
N GLU A 321 -21.02 21.50 20.70
CA GLU A 321 -21.77 20.70 19.74
C GLU A 321 -21.52 21.20 18.32
N ILE A 322 -21.28 20.29 17.40
CA ILE A 322 -21.15 20.57 15.97
C ILE A 322 -22.13 19.67 15.23
N ASP A 323 -23.10 20.28 14.56
CA ASP A 323 -24.00 19.58 13.65
C ASP A 323 -23.26 19.34 12.33
N LEU A 324 -22.96 18.08 12.04
CA LEU A 324 -22.22 17.65 10.86
C LEU A 324 -23.08 17.61 9.59
N LEU A 325 -24.40 17.85 9.68
CA LEU A 325 -25.28 17.98 8.52
C LEU A 325 -25.44 19.44 8.07
N THR A 326 -25.32 20.38 9.00
CA THR A 326 -25.45 21.83 8.71
C THR A 326 -24.13 22.59 8.81
N GLY A 327 -23.12 22.01 9.46
CA GLY A 327 -21.86 22.67 9.80
C GLY A 327 -21.96 23.62 10.99
N LYS A 328 -23.12 23.74 11.64
CA LYS A 328 -23.35 24.68 12.74
C LYS A 328 -22.60 24.27 14.00
N VAL A 329 -21.88 25.21 14.61
CA VAL A 329 -21.15 25.03 15.87
C VAL A 329 -21.86 25.77 17.01
N THR A 330 -22.03 25.11 18.15
CA THR A 330 -22.69 25.65 19.36
C THR A 330 -21.82 25.37 20.59
N PRO A 331 -21.57 26.35 21.48
CA PRO A 331 -22.07 27.71 21.43
C PRO A 331 -21.36 28.56 20.37
N GLU A 332 -22.06 29.59 19.86
CA GLU A 332 -21.62 30.45 18.74
C GLU A 332 -20.16 30.96 18.85
N PRO A 333 -19.63 31.32 20.02
CA PRO A 333 -18.23 31.75 20.12
C PRO A 333 -17.23 30.70 19.60
N PHE A 334 -17.57 29.41 19.60
CA PHE A 334 -16.71 28.34 19.08
C PHE A 334 -16.77 28.19 17.55
N ALA A 335 -17.67 28.91 16.87
CA ALA A 335 -17.78 29.00 15.42
C ALA A 335 -16.71 29.95 14.84
N ILE A 336 -15.45 29.77 15.23
CA ILE A 336 -14.33 30.49 14.61
C ILE A 336 -14.06 29.94 13.20
N LEU A 337 -13.56 30.79 12.31
CA LEU A 337 -13.31 30.47 10.90
C LEU A 337 -12.63 29.11 10.67
N ARG A 338 -11.63 28.76 11.50
CA ARG A 338 -10.93 27.47 11.41
C ARG A 338 -11.85 26.28 11.67
N ASN A 339 -12.72 26.40 12.68
CA ASN A 339 -13.66 25.34 13.07
C ASN A 339 -14.79 25.22 12.05
N GLU A 340 -15.24 26.33 11.47
CA GLU A 340 -16.20 26.35 10.37
C GLU A 340 -15.63 25.64 9.12
N ILE A 341 -14.39 25.92 8.74
CA ILE A 341 -13.70 25.22 7.63
C ILE A 341 -13.62 23.72 7.90
N LEU A 342 -13.22 23.33 9.12
CA LEU A 342 -13.11 21.91 9.49
C LEU A 342 -14.48 21.21 9.50
N ALA A 343 -15.52 21.88 10.00
CA ALA A 343 -16.90 21.39 9.96
C ALA A 343 -17.38 21.23 8.52
N GLY A 344 -17.11 22.19 7.63
CA GLY A 344 -17.44 22.12 6.20
C GLY A 344 -16.75 20.94 5.50
N MET A 345 -15.44 20.74 5.73
CA MET A 345 -14.73 19.57 5.18
C MET A 345 -15.31 18.24 5.65
N CYS A 346 -15.75 18.17 6.91
CA CYS A 346 -16.36 16.97 7.47
C CYS A 346 -17.77 16.74 6.91
N LEU A 347 -18.57 17.80 6.74
CA LEU A 347 -19.86 17.78 6.07
C LEU A 347 -19.72 17.21 4.64
N ASP A 348 -18.80 17.75 3.84
CA ASP A 348 -18.58 17.30 2.45
C ASP A 348 -18.15 15.83 2.39
N THR A 349 -17.22 15.45 3.28
CA THR A 349 -16.75 14.07 3.39
C THR A 349 -17.91 13.15 3.77
N LEU A 350 -18.75 13.55 4.73
CA LEU A 350 -19.87 12.77 5.20
C LEU A 350 -20.94 12.63 4.11
N ALA A 351 -21.33 13.73 3.46
CA ALA A 351 -22.32 13.75 2.38
C ALA A 351 -21.93 12.84 1.20
N LEU A 352 -20.68 12.92 0.74
CA LEU A 352 -20.18 12.08 -0.36
C LEU A 352 -20.24 10.58 -0.02
N ASN A 353 -19.78 10.23 1.19
CA ASN A 353 -19.73 8.83 1.60
C ASN A 353 -21.12 8.26 1.89
N ILE A 354 -22.04 9.04 2.47
CA ILE A 354 -23.39 8.59 2.80
C ILE A 354 -24.24 8.35 1.56
N LYS A 355 -24.11 9.19 0.54
CA LYS A 355 -24.71 8.96 -0.78
C LYS A 355 -24.26 7.63 -1.37
N THR A 356 -22.98 7.30 -1.23
CA THR A 356 -22.40 6.03 -1.68
C THR A 356 -22.90 4.83 -0.89
N LEU A 357 -23.21 5.02 0.40
CA LEU A 357 -23.75 3.98 1.28
C LEU A 357 -25.26 3.75 1.15
N GLY A 358 -25.99 4.64 0.46
CA GLY A 358 -27.45 4.58 0.37
C GLY A 358 -28.12 4.68 1.74
N ILE A 359 -27.57 5.52 2.62
CA ILE A 359 -28.13 5.83 3.95
C ILE A 359 -28.66 7.27 3.89
N ARG A 360 -29.75 7.55 4.58
CA ARG A 360 -30.14 8.91 4.93
C ARG A 360 -29.93 9.12 6.42
N LEU A 361 -29.35 10.25 6.80
CA LEU A 361 -29.23 10.63 8.21
C LEU A 361 -30.35 11.60 8.58
N GLU A 362 -30.91 11.39 9.76
CA GLU A 362 -31.80 12.33 10.44
C GLU A 362 -30.98 13.30 11.28
N SER A 363 -29.89 12.82 11.88
CA SER A 363 -28.95 13.66 12.63
C SER A 363 -27.52 13.12 12.55
N ALA A 364 -26.54 14.02 12.63
CA ALA A 364 -25.12 13.70 12.78
C ALA A 364 -24.48 14.75 13.68
N ILE A 365 -24.30 14.43 14.95
CA ILE A 365 -23.85 15.35 15.98
C ILE A 365 -22.45 14.96 16.42
N PHE A 366 -21.58 15.95 16.49
CA PHE A 366 -20.26 15.85 17.06
C PHE A 366 -20.24 16.64 18.38
N LEU A 367 -19.78 16.00 19.46
CA LEU A 367 -19.71 16.57 20.80
C LEU A 367 -18.28 16.55 21.31
N LEU A 368 -17.85 17.69 21.84
CA LEU A 368 -16.66 17.83 22.67
C LEU A 368 -17.09 17.98 24.12
N VAL A 369 -16.66 17.04 24.95
CA VAL A 369 -16.94 17.02 26.38
C VAL A 369 -15.61 17.05 27.12
N PRO A 370 -15.41 17.92 28.12
CA PRO A 370 -14.15 18.01 28.84
C PRO A 370 -13.95 16.70 29.62
N THR A 371 -12.74 16.18 29.64
CA THR A 371 -12.47 14.95 30.40
C THR A 371 -12.35 15.26 31.88
N ASN A 372 -13.04 14.50 32.73
CA ASN A 372 -12.90 14.58 34.19
C ASN A 372 -11.70 13.77 34.72
N ARG A 373 -10.66 13.56 33.90
CA ARG A 373 -9.51 12.72 34.26
C ARG A 373 -8.48 13.56 35.04
N PRO A 374 -8.00 13.08 36.20
CA PRO A 374 -6.93 13.77 36.90
C PRO A 374 -5.67 13.80 36.02
N ASN A 375 -5.09 15.00 35.84
CA ASN A 375 -3.88 15.27 35.06
C ASN A 375 -3.99 15.23 33.52
N TRP A 376 -5.20 15.29 32.94
CA TRP A 376 -5.39 15.36 31.49
C TRP A 376 -6.26 16.55 31.09
N ASN A 377 -5.68 17.50 30.36
CA ASN A 377 -6.39 18.65 29.79
C ASN A 377 -6.88 18.32 28.37
N GLY A 378 -7.84 17.40 28.26
CA GLY A 378 -8.29 16.85 26.97
C GLY A 378 -9.81 16.85 26.80
N PHE A 379 -10.28 16.46 25.62
CA PHE A 379 -11.71 16.32 25.33
C PHE A 379 -12.06 14.88 24.98
N ASP A 380 -13.15 14.38 25.54
CA ASP A 380 -13.86 13.25 24.98
C ASP A 380 -14.55 13.72 23.70
N VAL A 381 -14.19 13.09 22.58
CA VAL A 381 -14.78 13.35 21.28
C VAL A 381 -15.85 12.29 21.01
N ILE A 382 -17.10 12.71 20.89
CA ILE A 382 -18.22 11.79 20.65
C ILE A 382 -18.90 12.18 19.34
N VAL A 383 -19.00 11.23 18.42
CA VAL A 383 -19.72 11.42 17.16
C VAL A 383 -20.89 10.46 17.11
N THR A 384 -22.10 11.01 17.03
CA THR A 384 -23.35 10.26 17.01
C THR A 384 -24.10 10.57 15.73
N ALA A 385 -24.44 9.54 14.95
CA ALA A 385 -25.32 9.68 13.80
C ALA A 385 -26.57 8.80 13.96
N THR A 386 -27.72 9.36 13.60
CA THR A 386 -29.00 8.65 13.58
C THR A 386 -29.48 8.55 12.14
N THR A 387 -29.77 7.34 11.69
CA THR A 387 -30.28 7.08 10.33
C THR A 387 -31.80 7.19 10.27
N ASP A 388 -32.35 7.36 9.08
CA ASP A 388 -33.79 7.29 8.75
C ASP A 388 -34.50 6.01 9.21
N THR A 389 -33.77 4.91 9.40
CA THR A 389 -34.29 3.69 10.04
C THR A 389 -34.21 3.71 11.58
N SER A 390 -34.15 4.89 12.19
CA SER A 390 -33.98 5.14 13.64
C SER A 390 -32.79 4.42 14.29
N ARG A 391 -31.74 4.11 13.52
CA ARG A 391 -30.55 3.42 14.03
C ARG A 391 -29.48 4.44 14.40
N THR A 392 -29.12 4.48 15.68
CA THR A 392 -28.08 5.36 16.20
C THR A 392 -26.72 4.67 16.26
N ILE A 393 -25.68 5.35 15.77
CA ILE A 393 -24.29 4.90 15.83
C ILE A 393 -23.47 5.97 16.52
N SER A 394 -22.89 5.61 17.67
CA SER A 394 -21.97 6.48 18.40
C SER A 394 -20.54 5.96 18.34
N VAL A 395 -19.60 6.87 18.13
CA VAL A 395 -18.16 6.63 18.17
C VAL A 395 -17.57 7.59 19.20
N LYS A 396 -17.02 7.03 20.27
CA LYS A 396 -16.19 7.78 21.21
C LYS A 396 -14.73 7.65 20.80
N TYR A 397 -14.03 8.77 20.78
CA TYR A 397 -12.59 8.88 20.54
C TYR A 397 -12.00 9.64 21.72
N GLU A 398 -10.95 9.08 22.30
CA GLU A 398 -10.25 9.69 23.42
C GLU A 398 -9.07 10.46 22.83
N SER A 399 -9.05 11.79 22.98
CA SER A 399 -7.94 12.65 22.51
C SER A 399 -6.80 12.71 23.52
#